data_AF-A0A7V9BWG6-F1
#
_entry.id   AF-A0A7V9BWG6-F1
#
_cell.length_a   1.000
_cell.length_b   1.000
_cell.length_c   1.000
_cell.angle_alpha   90.00
_cell.angle_beta   90.00
_cell.angle_gamma   90.00
#
_symmetry.space_group_name_H-M   'P 1'
#
loop_
_entity.id
_entity.type
_entity.pdbx_description
1 polymer ?
#
loop_
_entity_poly.entity_id
_entity_poly.type
_entity_poly.pdbx_seq_one_letter_code
_entity_poly.pdbx_strand_id
1 'polypeptide(L)'
;MATPNSDIVPIQLSLTAGDLITLWAPRWREDGEDWEAFLGDDDSVFAFSSTAALAAFVRTVDEHDLSDHPAWPIVRQLSVTELVPEGNQCYDLVGVPEVAASEPDTWAVGELAEIVRITRSLAETCGLSVVSEVLDAAPGFGVLDQGSWAFSGREGGKLWEELTDTVAGRWDEVLDAVDALVRSPEVDATALAEARRELPSDTAIGTQPAPRSHSPE
;
A
#
# COMPACT_ATOMS: atom_id res chain seq x y z
N MET A 1 -6.50 20.95 -16.35
CA MET A 1 -6.11 19.85 -17.26
C MET A 1 -6.43 18.58 -16.52
N ALA A 2 -7.27 17.71 -17.07
CA ALA A 2 -7.48 16.40 -16.48
C ALA A 2 -6.17 15.64 -16.63
N THR A 3 -5.54 15.29 -15.52
CA THR A 3 -4.42 14.33 -15.50
C THR A 3 -4.90 13.10 -16.28
N PRO A 4 -4.14 12.57 -17.25
CA PRO A 4 -4.47 11.24 -17.76
C PRO A 4 -4.47 10.35 -16.54
N ASN A 5 -5.64 9.81 -16.20
CA ASN A 5 -5.81 8.89 -15.10
C ASN A 5 -4.98 7.66 -15.49
N SER A 6 -3.71 7.63 -15.08
CA SER A 6 -2.84 6.50 -15.37
C SER A 6 -3.42 5.33 -14.61
N ASP A 7 -3.80 4.27 -15.32
CA ASP A 7 -4.29 3.03 -14.70
C ASP A 7 -3.19 2.33 -13.88
N ILE A 8 -1.98 2.91 -13.80
CA ILE A 8 -0.93 2.55 -12.84
C ILE A 8 -0.78 3.71 -11.85
N VAL A 9 -0.94 3.41 -10.55
CA VAL A 9 -0.87 4.37 -9.45
C VAL A 9 0.30 4.06 -8.50
N PRO A 10 1.02 5.09 -8.01
CA PRO A 10 1.97 4.91 -6.92
C PRO A 10 1.25 4.69 -5.60
N ILE A 11 1.68 3.68 -4.85
CA ILE A 11 1.14 3.35 -3.53
C ILE A 11 2.26 3.27 -2.50
N GLN A 12 1.92 3.53 -1.23
CA GLN A 12 2.78 3.27 -0.08
C GLN A 12 2.22 2.10 0.74
N LEU A 13 3.11 1.19 1.12
CA LEU A 13 2.85 0.13 2.09
C LEU A 13 3.73 0.39 3.31
N SER A 14 3.14 0.56 4.49
CA SER A 14 3.89 0.57 5.76
C SER A 14 4.00 -0.86 6.27
N LEU A 15 5.22 -1.39 6.20
CA LEU A 15 5.56 -2.77 6.53
C LEU A 15 6.57 -2.81 7.69
N THR A 16 6.99 -4.01 8.13
CA THR A 16 7.94 -4.11 9.25
C THR A 16 9.33 -3.55 8.88
N ALA A 17 9.67 -3.57 7.59
CA ALA A 17 10.87 -2.95 7.04
C ALA A 17 10.81 -1.41 6.95
N GLY A 18 9.63 -0.81 7.18
CA GLY A 18 9.35 0.62 7.07
C GLY A 18 8.38 0.96 5.95
N ASP A 19 8.27 2.25 5.64
CA ASP A 19 7.43 2.76 4.55
C ASP A 19 8.10 2.51 3.20
N LEU A 20 7.43 1.73 2.35
CA LEU A 20 7.91 1.36 1.03
C LEU A 20 6.92 1.79 -0.05
N ILE A 21 7.47 2.26 -1.17
CA ILE A 21 6.71 2.79 -2.29
C ILE A 21 6.83 1.84 -3.48
N THR A 22 5.71 1.49 -4.08
CA THR A 22 5.63 0.64 -5.29
C THR A 22 4.59 1.21 -6.26
N LEU A 23 4.35 0.53 -7.38
CA LEU A 23 3.26 0.82 -8.30
C LEU A 23 2.26 -0.32 -8.28
N TRP A 24 0.99 0.04 -8.40
CA TRP A 24 -0.12 -0.87 -8.54
C TRP A 24 -0.93 -0.47 -9.78
N ALA A 25 -1.22 -1.44 -10.63
CA ALA A 25 -2.21 -1.32 -11.68
C ALA A 25 -3.51 -1.96 -11.18
N PRO A 26 -4.53 -1.16 -10.77
CA PRO A 26 -5.84 -1.71 -10.47
C PRO A 26 -6.42 -2.40 -11.70
N ARG A 27 -7.49 -3.17 -11.50
CA ARG A 27 -8.09 -4.00 -12.55
C ARG A 27 -8.27 -3.25 -13.88
N TRP A 28 -7.60 -3.72 -14.92
CA TRP A 28 -7.78 -3.26 -16.30
C TRP A 28 -8.23 -4.42 -17.19
N ARG A 29 -8.80 -4.09 -18.36
CA ARG A 29 -9.22 -5.10 -19.34
C ARG A 29 -8.41 -4.96 -20.61
N GLU A 30 -7.82 -6.07 -21.04
CA GLU A 30 -7.06 -6.18 -22.28
C GLU A 30 -7.43 -7.47 -22.99
N ASP A 31 -7.72 -7.38 -24.29
CA ASP A 31 -8.13 -8.52 -25.13
C ASP A 31 -9.28 -9.38 -24.59
N GLY A 32 -10.12 -8.79 -23.73
CA GLY A 32 -11.28 -9.45 -23.13
C GLY A 32 -11.00 -10.12 -21.79
N GLU A 33 -9.75 -10.13 -21.34
CA GLU A 33 -9.30 -10.66 -20.05
C GLU A 33 -9.18 -9.52 -19.03
N ASP A 34 -9.48 -9.81 -17.76
CA ASP A 34 -9.27 -8.88 -16.64
C ASP A 34 -7.90 -9.15 -16.03
N TRP A 35 -7.11 -8.10 -15.88
CA TRP A 35 -5.75 -8.14 -15.36
C TRP A 35 -5.63 -7.22 -14.15
N GLU A 36 -4.73 -7.54 -13.24
CA GLU A 36 -4.31 -6.73 -12.11
C GLU A 36 -2.85 -7.06 -11.82
N ALA A 37 -2.03 -6.07 -11.48
CA ALA A 37 -0.60 -6.27 -11.33
C ALA A 37 0.04 -5.24 -10.39
N PHE A 38 1.16 -5.62 -9.80
CA PHE A 38 2.04 -4.73 -9.06
C PHE A 38 3.37 -4.60 -9.81
N LEU A 39 4.15 -3.56 -9.51
CA LEU A 39 5.53 -3.50 -9.98
C LEU A 39 6.31 -4.65 -9.32
N GLY A 40 6.78 -5.59 -10.12
CA GLY A 40 7.38 -6.82 -9.62
C GLY A 40 7.78 -7.79 -10.71
N ASP A 41 8.07 -8.99 -10.29
CA ASP A 41 8.23 -10.18 -11.13
C ASP A 41 7.31 -11.30 -10.61
N ASP A 42 7.37 -12.48 -11.26
CA ASP A 42 6.57 -13.67 -10.92
C ASP A 42 6.55 -14.03 -9.42
N ASP A 43 7.60 -13.69 -8.67
CA ASP A 43 7.79 -14.11 -7.28
C ASP A 43 7.83 -12.95 -6.27
N SER A 44 7.88 -11.69 -6.72
CA SER A 44 8.23 -10.56 -5.84
C SER A 44 7.60 -9.24 -6.25
N VAL A 45 7.19 -8.45 -5.26
CA VAL A 45 6.83 -7.04 -5.44
C VAL A 45 8.06 -6.17 -5.21
N PHE A 46 8.39 -5.33 -6.19
CA PHE A 46 9.48 -4.37 -6.07
C PHE A 46 8.99 -3.11 -5.37
N ALA A 47 9.63 -2.76 -4.26
CA ALA A 47 9.30 -1.57 -3.50
C ALA A 47 10.56 -0.84 -3.01
N PHE A 48 10.45 0.47 -2.84
CA PHE A 48 11.57 1.37 -2.58
C PHE A 48 11.30 2.29 -1.40
N SER A 49 12.33 2.56 -0.61
CA SER A 49 12.26 3.47 0.55
C SER A 49 12.22 4.96 0.17
N SER A 50 12.19 5.31 -1.12
CA SER A 50 12.03 6.69 -1.57
C SER A 50 11.48 6.77 -2.98
N THR A 51 10.67 7.80 -3.26
CA THR A 51 10.11 8.06 -4.58
C THR A 51 11.18 8.31 -5.64
N ALA A 52 12.33 8.90 -5.26
CA ALA A 52 13.45 9.08 -6.17
C ALA A 52 14.07 7.74 -6.61
N ALA A 53 14.10 6.74 -5.72
CA ALA A 53 14.57 5.41 -6.08
C ALA A 53 13.57 4.69 -6.99
N LEU A 54 12.26 4.79 -6.71
CA LEU A 54 11.23 4.30 -7.62
C LEU A 54 11.36 4.95 -9.00
N ALA A 55 11.44 6.29 -9.08
CA ALA A 55 11.56 7.03 -10.32
C ALA A 55 12.80 6.61 -11.14
N ALA A 56 13.94 6.42 -10.48
CA ALA A 56 15.15 5.94 -11.12
C ALA A 56 15.01 4.50 -11.62
N PHE A 57 14.37 3.62 -10.84
CA PHE A 57 14.11 2.24 -11.23
C PHE A 57 13.18 2.17 -12.45
N VAL A 58 12.00 2.81 -12.43
CA VAL A 58 11.03 2.73 -13.54
C VAL A 58 11.60 3.27 -14.86
N ARG A 59 12.56 4.20 -14.81
CA ARG A 59 13.22 4.74 -16.01
C ARG A 59 14.21 3.77 -16.64
N THR A 60 14.75 2.84 -15.87
CA THR A 60 15.88 1.98 -16.27
C THR A 60 15.54 0.50 -16.33
N VAL A 61 14.48 0.05 -15.66
CA VAL A 61 14.00 -1.32 -15.71
C VAL A 61 13.39 -1.64 -17.08
N ASP A 62 13.68 -2.84 -17.57
CA ASP A 62 13.16 -3.35 -18.85
C ASP A 62 12.16 -4.51 -18.67
N GLU A 63 12.37 -5.39 -17.68
CA GLU A 63 11.54 -6.58 -17.43
C GLU A 63 10.88 -6.50 -16.05
N HIS A 64 9.54 -6.60 -16.02
CA HIS A 64 8.69 -6.64 -14.82
C HIS A 64 7.22 -6.80 -15.26
N ASP A 65 6.31 -7.15 -14.36
CA ASP A 65 4.92 -7.49 -14.72
C ASP A 65 4.11 -6.34 -15.34
N LEU A 66 4.45 -5.10 -15.00
CA LEU A 66 3.82 -3.91 -15.61
C LEU A 66 4.36 -3.55 -17.00
N SER A 67 5.35 -4.26 -17.57
CA SER A 67 6.03 -3.82 -18.80
C SER A 67 5.11 -3.79 -20.02
N ASP A 68 4.14 -4.69 -20.05
CA ASP A 68 3.15 -4.82 -21.13
C ASP A 68 1.92 -3.92 -20.92
N HIS A 69 1.78 -3.30 -19.75
CA HIS A 69 0.63 -2.45 -19.46
C HIS A 69 0.62 -1.21 -20.38
N PRO A 70 -0.52 -0.85 -21.03
CA PRO A 70 -0.58 0.25 -22.00
C PRO A 70 -0.12 1.63 -21.48
N ALA A 71 -0.30 1.88 -20.18
CA ALA A 71 0.16 3.11 -19.52
C ALA A 71 1.65 3.11 -19.13
N TRP A 72 2.36 1.98 -19.21
CA TRP A 72 3.76 1.88 -18.78
C TRP A 72 4.70 2.91 -19.47
N PRO A 73 4.60 3.17 -20.79
CA PRO A 73 5.42 4.20 -21.43
C PRO A 73 5.22 5.61 -20.85
N ILE A 74 4.05 5.89 -20.27
CA ILE A 74 3.75 7.17 -19.60
C ILE A 74 4.41 7.18 -18.22
N VAL A 75 4.29 6.09 -17.44
CA VAL A 75 4.90 5.97 -16.11
C VAL A 75 6.40 6.25 -16.13
N ARG A 76 7.12 5.75 -17.15
CA ARG A 76 8.56 5.98 -17.32
C ARG A 76 8.95 7.47 -17.48
N GLN A 77 7.99 8.31 -17.87
CA GLN A 77 8.20 9.73 -18.14
C GLN A 77 7.75 10.63 -16.98
N LEU A 78 7.13 10.05 -15.94
CA LEU A 78 6.67 10.82 -14.78
C LEU A 78 7.85 11.43 -14.01
N SER A 79 7.62 12.64 -13.50
CA SER A 79 8.53 13.27 -12.55
C SER A 79 8.51 12.56 -11.20
N VAL A 80 9.53 12.77 -10.38
CA VAL A 80 9.53 12.23 -9.01
C VAL A 80 8.29 12.66 -8.22
N THR A 81 7.81 13.90 -8.39
CA THR A 81 6.64 14.42 -7.68
C THR A 81 5.34 13.71 -8.09
N GLU A 82 5.21 13.32 -9.35
CA GLU A 82 4.02 12.58 -9.85
C GLU A 82 4.01 11.12 -9.41
N LEU A 83 5.15 10.58 -8.95
CA LEU A 83 5.28 9.23 -8.40
C LEU A 83 5.14 9.20 -6.87
N VAL A 84 4.84 10.33 -6.22
CA VAL A 84 4.57 10.37 -4.78
C VAL A 84 3.17 9.79 -4.54
N PRO A 85 3.02 8.75 -3.70
CA PRO A 85 1.71 8.25 -3.33
C PRO A 85 0.81 9.35 -2.75
N GLU A 86 -0.42 9.40 -3.22
CA GLU A 86 -1.44 10.26 -2.63
C GLU A 86 -1.87 9.71 -1.27
N GLY A 87 -2.42 10.56 -0.38
CA GLY A 87 -2.75 10.13 0.99
C GLY A 87 -3.78 8.99 1.08
N ASN A 88 -4.63 8.81 0.07
CA ASN A 88 -5.57 7.69 -0.06
C ASN A 88 -4.95 6.45 -0.75
N GLN A 89 -3.67 6.51 -1.09
CA GLN A 89 -2.86 5.41 -1.63
C GLN A 89 -1.75 5.00 -0.64
N CYS A 90 -1.92 5.34 0.64
CA CYS A 90 -1.04 4.93 1.72
C CYS A 90 -1.77 3.91 2.61
N TYR A 91 -1.18 2.73 2.77
CA TYR A 91 -1.79 1.61 3.47
C TYR A 91 -0.88 1.17 4.62
N ASP A 92 -1.33 1.39 5.86
CA ASP A 92 -0.58 1.04 7.06
C ASP A 92 -0.90 -0.38 7.53
N LEU A 93 -0.19 -1.37 6.98
CA LEU A 93 -0.42 -2.77 7.35
C LEU A 93 0.06 -3.05 8.77
N VAL A 94 1.16 -2.45 9.23
CA VAL A 94 1.65 -2.66 10.60
C VAL A 94 0.74 -2.01 11.66
N GLY A 95 0.00 -0.97 11.29
CA GLY A 95 -0.98 -0.28 12.13
C GLY A 95 -2.34 -0.98 12.26
N VAL A 96 -2.66 -1.99 11.44
CA VAL A 96 -3.97 -2.67 11.45
C VAL A 96 -4.40 -3.17 12.84
N PRO A 97 -3.53 -3.78 13.67
CA PRO A 97 -3.90 -4.17 15.03
C PRO A 97 -4.37 -3.01 15.91
N GLU A 98 -3.80 -1.82 15.74
CA GLU A 98 -4.22 -0.62 16.48
C GLU A 98 -5.58 -0.12 16.01
N VAL A 99 -5.80 -0.09 14.70
CA VAL A 99 -7.09 0.32 14.11
C VAL A 99 -8.20 -0.66 14.52
N ALA A 100 -7.95 -1.97 14.45
CA ALA A 100 -8.92 -3.00 14.82
C ALA A 100 -9.23 -3.05 16.33
N ALA A 101 -8.32 -2.57 17.18
CA ALA A 101 -8.54 -2.45 18.62
C ALA A 101 -9.42 -1.22 19.00
N SER A 102 -9.68 -0.32 18.05
CA SER A 102 -10.53 0.86 18.24
C SER A 102 -12.03 0.52 18.12
N GLU A 103 -12.89 1.49 18.39
CA GLU A 103 -14.33 1.34 18.14
C GLU A 103 -14.60 1.30 16.62
N PRO A 104 -15.63 0.54 16.16
CA PRO A 104 -15.97 0.42 14.74
C PRO A 104 -16.69 1.67 14.21
N ASP A 105 -16.05 2.83 14.31
CA ASP A 105 -16.54 4.08 13.74
C ASP A 105 -16.25 4.17 12.22
N THR A 106 -16.73 5.23 11.59
CA THR A 106 -16.56 5.43 10.15
C THR A 106 -15.10 5.52 9.72
N TRP A 107 -14.22 6.03 10.59
CA TRP A 107 -12.80 6.15 10.28
C TRP A 107 -12.13 4.79 10.34
N ALA A 108 -12.22 4.08 11.47
CA ALA A 108 -11.58 2.78 11.67
C ALA A 108 -12.05 1.75 10.63
N VAL A 109 -13.36 1.69 10.36
CA VAL A 109 -13.91 0.76 9.37
C VAL A 109 -13.49 1.12 7.95
N GLY A 110 -13.43 2.41 7.62
CA GLY A 110 -12.98 2.86 6.29
C GLY A 110 -11.50 2.59 6.06
N GLU A 111 -10.66 2.84 7.06
CA GLU A 111 -9.23 2.55 7.01
C GLU A 111 -8.95 1.05 6.85
N LEU A 112 -9.62 0.21 7.66
CA LEU A 112 -9.53 -1.24 7.49
C LEU A 112 -10.05 -1.73 6.14
N ALA A 113 -11.14 -1.14 5.62
CA ALA A 113 -11.67 -1.51 4.30
C ALA A 113 -10.61 -1.32 3.21
N GLU A 114 -9.96 -0.16 3.17
CA GLU A 114 -8.93 0.14 2.17
C GLU A 114 -7.69 -0.75 2.32
N ILE A 115 -7.22 -0.98 3.56
CA ILE A 115 -6.08 -1.87 3.81
C ILE A 115 -6.42 -3.31 3.42
N VAL A 116 -7.58 -3.84 3.83
CA VAL A 116 -8.01 -5.19 3.48
C VAL A 116 -8.18 -5.34 1.97
N ARG A 117 -8.69 -4.31 1.28
CA ARG A 117 -8.81 -4.31 -0.18
C ARG A 117 -7.44 -4.46 -0.86
N ILE A 118 -6.45 -3.64 -0.50
CA ILE A 118 -5.12 -3.76 -1.12
C ILE A 118 -4.41 -5.06 -0.73
N THR A 119 -4.60 -5.54 0.50
CA THR A 119 -4.05 -6.82 0.97
C THR A 119 -4.67 -8.01 0.24
N ARG A 120 -5.96 -7.97 -0.10
CA ARG A 120 -6.61 -8.96 -0.98
C ARG A 120 -6.06 -8.90 -2.40
N SER A 121 -5.89 -7.71 -2.97
CA SER A 121 -5.24 -7.54 -4.28
C SER A 121 -3.84 -8.15 -4.32
N LEU A 122 -3.01 -7.93 -3.30
CA LEU A 122 -1.69 -8.57 -3.18
C LEU A 122 -1.81 -10.10 -3.08
N ALA A 123 -2.75 -10.61 -2.28
CA ALA A 123 -2.94 -12.05 -2.13
C ALA A 123 -3.37 -12.74 -3.43
N GLU A 124 -4.29 -12.14 -4.17
CA GLU A 124 -4.81 -12.66 -5.43
C GLU A 124 -3.74 -12.59 -6.53
N THR A 125 -3.04 -11.46 -6.64
CA THR A 125 -2.04 -11.22 -7.69
C THR A 125 -0.77 -12.03 -7.47
N CYS A 126 -0.30 -12.12 -6.22
CA CYS A 126 0.98 -12.75 -5.87
C CYS A 126 0.81 -14.13 -5.22
N GLY A 127 -0.40 -14.71 -5.22
CA GLY A 127 -0.65 -16.07 -4.74
C GLY A 127 -0.45 -16.28 -3.23
N LEU A 128 -0.67 -15.27 -2.39
CA LEU A 128 -0.47 -15.36 -0.94
C LEU A 128 -1.65 -16.07 -0.25
N SER A 129 -1.70 -17.40 -0.31
CA SER A 129 -2.84 -18.16 0.23
C SER A 129 -3.09 -17.92 1.72
N VAL A 130 -2.03 -17.75 2.52
CA VAL A 130 -2.14 -17.45 3.96
C VAL A 130 -2.90 -16.15 4.22
N VAL A 131 -2.73 -15.14 3.37
CA VAL A 131 -3.42 -13.86 3.50
C VAL A 131 -4.92 -14.06 3.25
N SER A 132 -5.29 -14.79 2.19
CA SER A 132 -6.69 -15.15 1.94
C SER A 132 -7.28 -15.95 3.11
N GLU A 133 -6.55 -16.92 3.65
CA GLU A 133 -6.99 -17.73 4.79
C GLU A 133 -7.20 -16.91 6.08
N VAL A 134 -6.39 -15.89 6.34
CA VAL A 134 -6.59 -14.97 7.48
C VAL A 134 -7.83 -14.12 7.26
N LEU A 135 -7.94 -13.49 6.08
CA LEU A 135 -9.03 -12.56 5.78
C LEU A 135 -10.39 -13.26 5.63
N ASP A 136 -10.42 -14.56 5.33
CA ASP A 136 -11.64 -15.35 5.26
C ASP A 136 -12.01 -16.03 6.60
N ALA A 137 -11.16 -15.91 7.62
CA ALA A 137 -11.40 -16.51 8.94
C ALA A 137 -12.46 -15.76 9.76
N ALA A 138 -12.71 -14.48 9.46
CA ALA A 138 -13.76 -13.70 10.10
C ALA A 138 -14.68 -13.05 9.06
N PRO A 139 -16.02 -13.22 9.18
CA PRO A 139 -16.97 -12.63 8.24
C PRO A 139 -16.96 -11.10 8.24
N GLY A 140 -16.47 -10.47 9.31
CA GLY A 140 -16.32 -9.02 9.41
C GLY A 140 -15.50 -8.41 8.27
N PHE A 141 -14.43 -9.09 7.82
CA PHE A 141 -13.60 -8.59 6.72
C PHE A 141 -14.38 -8.42 5.42
N GLY A 142 -15.34 -9.31 5.15
CA GLY A 142 -16.15 -9.29 3.93
C GLY A 142 -17.25 -8.22 3.91
N VAL A 143 -17.46 -7.50 5.02
CA VAL A 143 -18.49 -6.46 5.12
C VAL A 143 -17.93 -5.06 5.43
N LEU A 144 -16.60 -4.90 5.45
CA LEU A 144 -15.95 -3.61 5.69
C LEU A 144 -16.42 -2.52 4.71
N ASP A 145 -16.58 -2.85 3.42
CA ASP A 145 -17.06 -1.93 2.38
C ASP A 145 -18.50 -1.43 2.60
N GLN A 146 -19.26 -2.11 3.45
CA GLN A 146 -20.59 -1.63 3.83
C GLN A 146 -20.47 -0.42 4.77
N GLY A 147 -19.36 -0.28 5.50
CA GLY A 147 -19.10 0.80 6.45
C GLY A 147 -19.61 0.49 7.86
N SER A 148 -19.46 1.45 8.76
CA SER A 148 -19.68 1.28 10.21
C SER A 148 -21.08 0.79 10.62
N TRP A 149 -22.09 0.95 9.76
CA TRP A 149 -23.43 0.42 10.04
C TRP A 149 -23.48 -1.11 10.06
N ALA A 150 -22.60 -1.81 9.31
CA ALA A 150 -22.52 -3.27 9.31
C ALA A 150 -22.05 -3.82 10.67
N PHE A 151 -21.32 -3.00 11.44
CA PHE A 151 -20.78 -3.34 12.76
C PHE A 151 -21.64 -2.80 13.92
N SER A 152 -22.84 -2.30 13.61
CA SER A 152 -23.76 -1.75 14.61
C SER A 152 -24.70 -2.79 15.21
N GLY A 153 -25.15 -2.55 16.45
CA GLY A 153 -26.08 -3.44 17.15
C GLY A 153 -25.43 -4.74 17.62
N ARG A 154 -26.25 -5.71 18.05
CA ARG A 154 -25.75 -6.95 18.66
C ARG A 154 -25.03 -7.86 17.65
N GLU A 155 -25.56 -7.98 16.44
CA GLU A 155 -24.98 -8.84 15.40
C GLU A 155 -23.73 -8.21 14.81
N GLY A 156 -23.77 -6.92 14.47
CA GLY A 156 -22.60 -6.19 14.00
C GLY A 156 -21.46 -6.14 15.03
N GLY A 157 -21.79 -6.00 16.32
CA GLY A 157 -20.79 -6.07 17.39
C GLY A 157 -20.05 -7.41 17.45
N LYS A 158 -20.72 -8.53 17.15
CA LYS A 158 -20.07 -9.84 17.06
C LYS A 158 -19.15 -9.95 15.83
N LEU A 159 -19.58 -9.40 14.69
CA LEU A 159 -18.74 -9.33 13.49
C LEU A 159 -17.44 -8.56 13.75
N TRP A 160 -17.54 -7.46 14.50
CA TRP A 160 -16.37 -6.68 14.90
C TRP A 160 -15.48 -7.45 15.87
N GLU A 161 -16.05 -8.05 16.92
CA GLU A 161 -15.32 -8.86 17.89
C GLU A 161 -14.54 -10.00 17.22
N GLU A 162 -15.18 -10.77 16.33
CA GLU A 162 -14.53 -11.85 15.57
C GLU A 162 -13.43 -11.34 14.63
N LEU A 163 -13.62 -10.18 13.99
CA LEU A 163 -12.61 -9.52 13.16
C LEU A 163 -11.41 -9.11 14.02
N THR A 164 -11.63 -8.40 15.12
CA THR A 164 -10.57 -7.92 16.02
C THR A 164 -9.79 -9.08 16.63
N ASP A 165 -10.47 -10.15 17.05
CA ASP A 165 -9.82 -11.36 17.56
C ASP A 165 -8.94 -12.02 16.47
N THR A 166 -9.40 -12.03 15.22
CA THR A 166 -8.62 -12.57 14.10
C THR A 166 -7.40 -11.70 13.80
N VAL A 167 -7.55 -10.37 13.77
CA VAL A 167 -6.43 -9.44 13.62
C VAL A 167 -5.41 -9.64 14.74
N ALA A 168 -5.86 -9.65 16.00
CA ALA A 168 -4.98 -9.81 17.15
C ALA A 168 -4.24 -11.16 17.18
N GLY A 169 -4.87 -12.23 16.66
CA GLY A 169 -4.32 -13.57 16.69
C GLY A 169 -3.48 -13.96 15.48
N ARG A 170 -3.73 -13.34 14.31
CA ARG A 170 -3.22 -13.84 13.02
C ARG A 170 -2.68 -12.78 12.07
N TRP A 171 -2.75 -11.49 12.41
CA TRP A 171 -2.26 -10.45 11.49
C TRP A 171 -0.75 -10.51 11.23
N ASP A 172 0.03 -11.01 12.19
CA ASP A 172 1.47 -11.27 11.98
C ASP A 172 1.71 -12.25 10.81
N GLU A 173 0.81 -13.21 10.56
CA GLU A 173 0.91 -14.11 9.40
C GLU A 173 0.77 -13.34 8.06
N VAL A 174 -0.06 -12.29 8.04
CA VAL A 174 -0.24 -11.41 6.87
C VAL A 174 1.01 -10.56 6.67
N LEU A 175 1.53 -9.95 7.75
CA LEU A 175 2.75 -9.14 7.69
C LEU A 175 3.94 -9.97 7.21
N ASP A 176 4.16 -11.14 7.79
CA ASP A 176 5.25 -12.05 7.41
C ASP A 176 5.16 -12.44 5.92
N ALA A 177 3.95 -12.71 5.41
CA ALA A 177 3.74 -13.06 4.02
C ALA A 177 4.04 -11.89 3.06
N VAL A 178 3.57 -10.68 3.39
CA VAL A 178 3.81 -9.48 2.56
C VAL A 178 5.27 -9.04 2.65
N ASP A 179 5.89 -9.10 3.83
CA ASP A 179 7.32 -8.81 4.00
C ASP A 179 8.19 -9.78 3.20
N ALA A 180 7.83 -11.07 3.19
CA ALA A 180 8.54 -12.08 2.40
C ALA A 180 8.42 -11.86 0.89
N LEU A 181 7.31 -11.27 0.42
CA LEU A 181 7.04 -10.94 -0.98
C LEU A 181 7.85 -9.71 -1.47
N VAL A 182 8.12 -8.75 -0.59
CA VAL A 182 8.72 -7.47 -1.01
C VAL A 182 10.24 -7.59 -1.22
N ARG A 183 10.71 -7.03 -2.33
CA ARG A 183 12.13 -6.89 -2.67
C ARG A 183 12.44 -5.44 -3.03
N SER A 184 13.67 -5.02 -2.76
CA SER A 184 14.20 -3.73 -3.20
C SER A 184 15.37 -3.96 -4.15
N PRO A 185 15.12 -4.01 -5.47
CA PRO A 185 16.18 -4.15 -6.46
C PRO A 185 17.23 -3.04 -6.37
N GLU A 186 18.44 -3.33 -6.84
CA GLU A 186 19.48 -2.31 -7.00
C GLU A 186 19.05 -1.28 -8.05
N VAL A 187 19.28 0.00 -7.75
CA VAL A 187 18.90 1.12 -8.61
C VAL A 187 20.15 1.75 -9.20
N ASP A 188 20.13 2.04 -10.52
CA ASP A 188 21.25 2.71 -11.17
C ASP A 188 21.60 4.02 -10.46
N ALA A 189 22.86 4.15 -10.06
CA ALA A 189 23.32 5.24 -9.22
C ALA A 189 23.24 6.61 -9.93
N THR A 190 23.34 6.62 -11.26
CA THR A 190 23.28 7.85 -12.06
C THR A 190 21.83 8.31 -12.20
N ALA A 191 20.92 7.40 -12.57
CA ALA A 191 19.48 7.65 -12.61
C ALA A 191 18.96 8.09 -11.24
N LEU A 192 19.41 7.46 -10.15
CA LEU A 192 19.05 7.86 -8.78
C LEU A 192 19.54 9.27 -8.45
N ALA A 193 20.77 9.61 -8.82
CA ALA A 193 21.29 10.96 -8.62
C ALA A 193 20.52 12.00 -9.44
N GLU A 194 20.06 11.66 -10.65
CA GLU A 194 19.21 12.52 -11.48
C GLU A 194 17.82 12.72 -10.88
N ALA A 195 17.14 11.63 -10.50
CA ALA A 195 15.84 11.70 -9.85
C ALA A 195 15.88 12.55 -8.57
N ARG A 196 16.92 12.40 -7.74
CA ARG A 196 17.09 13.22 -6.52
C ARG A 196 17.23 14.72 -6.80
N ARG A 197 17.66 15.13 -7.99
CA ARG A 197 17.75 16.56 -8.38
C ARG A 197 16.40 17.16 -8.77
N GLU A 198 15.41 16.34 -9.10
CA GLU A 198 14.04 16.81 -9.39
C GLU A 198 13.29 17.22 -8.12
N LEU A 199 13.66 16.63 -6.99
CA LEU A 199 13.08 16.99 -5.70
C LEU A 199 13.44 18.44 -5.35
N PRO A 200 12.47 19.24 -4.87
CA PRO A 200 12.78 20.58 -4.39
C PRO A 200 13.81 20.51 -3.26
N SER A 201 14.80 21.39 -3.29
CA SER A 201 15.90 21.44 -2.31
C SER A 201 15.46 21.65 -0.84
N ASP A 202 14.16 21.82 -0.59
CA ASP A 202 13.57 22.20 0.70
C ASP A 202 12.77 21.06 1.37
N THR A 203 12.88 19.82 0.90
CA THR A 203 12.36 18.65 1.63
C THR A 203 13.32 18.24 2.77
N ALA A 204 13.57 19.18 3.69
CA ALA A 204 14.17 18.89 4.98
C ALA A 204 13.05 18.72 6.01
N ILE A 205 12.53 17.50 6.18
CA ILE A 205 11.70 17.17 7.35
C ILE A 205 12.26 15.90 7.98
N GLY A 206 12.77 16.06 9.20
CA GLY A 206 13.21 14.96 10.04
C GLY A 206 14.10 15.33 11.22
N THR A 207 13.81 16.38 12.00
CA THR A 207 14.32 16.46 13.38
C THR A 207 13.37 17.24 14.30
N GLN A 208 12.63 16.45 15.08
CA GLN A 208 12.19 16.65 16.48
C GLN A 208 11.32 17.88 16.85
N PRO A 209 10.12 17.67 17.46
CA PRO A 209 9.40 18.77 18.08
C PRO A 209 10.17 19.32 19.29
N ALA A 210 10.29 20.64 19.36
CA ALA A 210 10.92 21.35 20.47
C ALA A 210 10.23 21.01 21.82
N PRO A 211 10.98 20.88 22.93
CA PRO A 211 10.38 20.61 24.22
C PRO A 211 9.50 21.78 24.66
N ARG A 212 8.24 21.48 25.05
CA ARG A 212 7.35 22.49 25.63
C ARG A 212 7.89 22.91 27.00
N SER A 213 8.35 24.14 27.10
CA SER A 213 8.66 24.79 28.37
C SER A 213 7.39 24.89 29.22
N HIS A 214 7.30 24.11 30.30
CA HIS A 214 6.42 24.41 31.42
C HIS A 214 7.05 25.53 32.24
N SER A 215 6.39 26.68 32.32
CA SER A 215 6.66 27.66 33.37
C SER A 215 5.87 27.24 34.63
N PRO A 216 6.48 27.18 35.82
CA PRO A 216 5.74 27.01 37.05
C PRO A 216 5.07 28.34 37.46
N GLU A 217 3.82 28.25 37.94
CA GLU A 217 3.19 29.30 38.75
C GLU A 217 3.77 29.35 40.17
#